data_AF-C6XL58-F1
#
_entry.id   AF-C6XL58-F1
#
_cell.length_a   1.000
_cell.length_b   1.000
_cell.length_c   1.000
_cell.angle_alpha   90.00
_cell.angle_beta   90.00
_cell.angle_gamma   90.00
#
_symmetry.space_group_name_H-M   'P 1'
#
loop_
_entity.id
_entity.type
_entity.pdbx_description
1 polymer ?
#
loop_
_entity_poly.entity_id
_entity_poly.type
_entity_poly.pdbx_seq_one_letter_code
_entity_poly.pdbx_strand_id
1 'polypeptide(L)'
;MAIHGVLLEGLELYARTNVEDVDKDVVFMLRTGSKKSGYELLERICWRPKRPHSNKGRGPKKHRFTLITGGHVHSMYLNWYAEEGRMLKSNLPIAEPLDINSLNIEEVFNTVITRFSIKLIGQKFEAPPWQRDLFDYE
;
A
#
# COMPACT_ATOMS: atom_id res chain seq x y z
N MET A 1 -1.81 -13.60 -10.46
CA MET A 1 -0.70 -13.87 -9.52
C MET A 1 -1.12 -15.03 -8.64
N ALA A 2 -0.37 -16.12 -8.60
CA ALA A 2 -0.68 -17.26 -7.74
C ALA A 2 0.07 -17.08 -6.41
N ILE A 3 -0.65 -16.99 -5.30
CA ILE A 3 -0.07 -17.07 -3.96
C ILE A 3 -0.38 -18.49 -3.48
N HIS A 4 0.65 -19.31 -3.26
CA HIS A 4 0.53 -20.67 -2.69
C HIS A 4 -0.38 -21.64 -3.50
N GLY A 5 -0.43 -21.50 -4.83
CA GLY A 5 -1.21 -22.40 -5.68
C GLY A 5 -2.72 -22.11 -5.75
N VAL A 6 -3.21 -21.06 -5.07
CA VAL A 6 -4.58 -20.57 -5.22
C VAL A 6 -4.58 -19.43 -6.24
N LEU A 7 -5.35 -19.59 -7.32
CA LEU A 7 -5.65 -18.51 -8.26
C LEU A 7 -6.70 -17.60 -7.61
N LEU A 8 -6.26 -16.51 -6.98
CA LEU A 8 -7.18 -15.43 -6.62
C LEU A 8 -7.44 -14.62 -7.89
N GLU A 9 -8.59 -14.85 -8.52
CA GLU A 9 -9.16 -13.86 -9.43
C GLU A 9 -9.46 -12.57 -8.64
N GLY A 10 -9.15 -11.41 -9.22
CA GLY A 10 -9.48 -10.12 -8.60
C GLY A 10 -8.42 -9.49 -7.68
N LEU A 11 -7.15 -9.90 -7.78
CA LEU A 11 -6.04 -9.16 -7.15
C LEU A 11 -5.75 -7.86 -7.93
N GLU A 12 -5.73 -6.74 -7.21
CA GLU A 12 -5.47 -5.42 -7.76
C GLU A 12 -4.40 -4.68 -6.94
N LEU A 13 -3.44 -4.09 -7.65
CA LEU A 13 -2.58 -3.05 -7.09
C LEU A 13 -3.27 -1.70 -7.29
N TYR A 14 -3.61 -1.04 -6.19
CA TYR A 14 -4.25 0.26 -6.17
C TYR A 14 -3.34 1.27 -5.47
N ALA A 15 -3.17 2.45 -6.06
CA ALA A 15 -2.40 3.55 -5.48
C ALA A 15 -3.28 4.78 -5.31
N ARG A 16 -3.04 5.57 -4.25
CA ARG A 16 -3.66 6.88 -4.06
C ARG A 16 -2.68 7.86 -3.43
N THR A 17 -2.87 9.13 -3.74
CA THR A 17 -2.21 10.25 -3.08
C THR A 17 -3.19 11.44 -3.03
N ASN A 18 -2.85 12.48 -2.27
CA ASN A 18 -3.53 13.77 -2.35
C ASN A 18 -2.99 14.54 -3.57
N VAL A 19 -3.87 15.15 -4.36
CA VAL A 19 -3.53 15.91 -5.57
C VAL A 19 -2.58 17.08 -5.28
N GLU A 20 -2.70 17.69 -4.10
CA GLU A 20 -1.85 18.81 -3.65
C GLU A 20 -0.46 18.35 -3.21
N ASP A 21 -0.29 17.05 -2.93
CA ASP A 21 0.89 16.48 -2.28
C ASP A 21 1.31 15.19 -3.00
N VAL A 22 1.51 15.26 -4.32
CA VAL A 22 1.81 14.06 -5.13
C VAL A 22 3.03 13.25 -4.66
N ASP A 23 3.98 13.91 -3.98
CA ASP A 23 5.21 13.31 -3.42
C ASP A 23 5.17 13.09 -1.90
N LYS A 24 3.98 13.14 -1.29
CA LYS A 24 3.76 12.86 0.14
C LYS A 24 2.45 12.09 0.33
N ASP A 25 2.32 11.39 1.45
CA ASP A 25 1.10 10.65 1.79
C ASP A 25 0.65 9.65 0.73
N VAL A 26 1.60 9.12 -0.04
CA VAL A 26 1.31 8.14 -1.09
C VAL A 26 1.09 6.79 -0.46
N VAL A 27 0.02 6.13 -0.87
CA VAL A 27 -0.36 4.83 -0.34
C VAL A 27 -0.55 3.85 -1.50
N PHE A 28 0.22 2.75 -1.45
CA PHE A 28 0.05 1.59 -2.32
C PHE A 28 -0.68 0.49 -1.56
N MET A 29 -1.62 -0.18 -2.21
CA MET A 29 -2.50 -1.18 -1.61
C MET A 29 -2.61 -2.39 -2.53
N LEU A 30 -2.37 -3.57 -1.99
CA LEU A 30 -2.78 -4.82 -2.62
C LEU A 30 -4.16 -5.18 -2.08
N ARG A 31 -5.15 -5.29 -2.96
CA ARG A 31 -6.53 -5.64 -2.61
C ARG A 31 -7.03 -6.81 -3.42
N THR A 32 -8.01 -7.53 -2.89
CA THR A 32 -8.71 -8.63 -3.58
C THR A 32 -10.21 -8.36 -3.60
N GLY A 33 -10.92 -8.88 -4.61
CA GLY A 33 -12.37 -8.76 -4.73
C GLY A 33 -12.81 -8.11 -6.03
N SER A 34 -13.99 -7.50 -6.02
CA SER A 34 -14.61 -6.91 -7.21
C SER A 34 -15.50 -5.72 -6.85
N LYS A 35 -15.88 -4.91 -7.85
CA LYS A 35 -16.86 -3.83 -7.65
C LYS A 35 -18.20 -4.34 -7.09
N LYS A 36 -18.60 -5.58 -7.41
CA LYS A 36 -19.88 -6.17 -6.96
C LYS A 36 -19.81 -6.69 -5.52
N SER A 37 -18.69 -7.31 -5.14
CA SER A 37 -18.49 -7.92 -3.82
C SER A 37 -17.84 -6.99 -2.79
N GLY A 38 -17.33 -5.84 -3.25
CA GLY A 38 -16.39 -5.03 -2.48
C GLY A 38 -14.96 -5.56 -2.57
N TYR A 39 -14.02 -4.72 -2.15
CA TYR A 39 -12.60 -5.04 -2.08
C TYR A 39 -12.17 -5.22 -0.63
N GLU A 40 -11.36 -6.24 -0.39
CA GLU A 40 -10.65 -6.47 0.87
C GLU A 40 -9.20 -6.05 0.73
N LEU A 41 -8.71 -5.28 1.69
CA LEU A 41 -7.32 -4.83 1.73
C LEU A 41 -6.44 -5.93 2.33
N LEU A 42 -5.48 -6.43 1.55
CA LEU A 42 -4.54 -7.46 1.98
C LEU A 42 -3.28 -6.85 2.59
N GLU A 43 -2.72 -5.85 1.92
CA GLU A 43 -1.47 -5.21 2.34
C GLU A 43 -1.45 -3.75 1.91
N ARG A 44 -0.81 -2.89 2.72
CA ARG A 44 -0.70 -1.46 2.46
C ARG A 44 0.70 -0.94 2.74
N ILE A 45 1.29 -0.21 1.81
CA ILE A 45 2.56 0.49 1.97
C ILE A 45 2.26 1.99 1.97
N CYS A 46 2.72 2.69 2.99
CA CYS A 46 2.59 4.13 3.12
C CYS A 46 3.96 4.76 2.93
N TRP A 47 4.11 5.67 1.97
CA TRP A 47 5.33 6.43 1.72
C TRP A 47 5.13 7.90 2.12
N ARG A 48 6.05 8.42 2.93
CA ARG A 48 6.00 9.80 3.49
C ARG A 48 4.62 10.17 4.06
N PRO A 49 4.04 9.36 4.97
CA PRO A 49 2.72 9.64 5.53
C PRO A 49 2.70 10.97 6.30
N LYS A 50 1.61 11.73 6.21
CA LYS A 50 1.48 13.01 6.94
C LYS A 50 1.41 12.83 8.45
N ARG A 51 0.91 11.70 8.91
CA ARG A 51 0.72 11.39 10.33
C ARG A 51 1.52 10.16 10.71
N PRO A 52 2.18 10.18 11.88
CA PRO A 52 2.86 8.99 12.36
C PRO A 52 1.85 7.89 12.68
N HIS A 53 2.30 6.65 12.57
CA HIS A 53 1.51 5.47 12.93
C HIS A 53 1.97 4.91 14.29
N SER A 54 1.06 4.25 14.99
CA SER A 54 1.38 3.44 16.16
C SER A 54 0.46 2.23 16.19
N ASN A 55 1.02 1.08 16.56
CA ASN A 55 0.27 -0.18 16.58
C ASN A 55 -0.70 -0.30 17.78
N LYS A 56 -0.79 0.72 18.65
CA LYS A 56 -1.71 0.78 19.81
C LYS A 56 -1.77 -0.52 20.63
N GLY A 57 -0.61 -1.13 20.87
CA GLY A 57 -0.49 -2.38 21.63
C GLY A 57 -0.71 -3.68 20.86
N ARG A 58 -0.98 -3.62 19.55
CA ARG A 58 -1.19 -4.79 18.68
C ARG A 58 0.11 -5.28 18.02
N GLY A 59 0.12 -6.54 17.60
CA GLY A 59 1.23 -7.14 16.84
C GLY A 59 2.38 -7.65 17.73
N PRO A 60 3.57 -7.89 17.15
CA PRO A 60 4.76 -8.36 17.87
C PRO A 60 5.22 -7.35 18.92
N LYS A 61 5.74 -7.83 20.07
CA LYS A 61 6.17 -6.97 21.19
C LYS A 61 7.10 -5.83 20.74
N LYS A 62 8.05 -6.12 19.85
CA LYS A 62 9.01 -5.14 19.27
C LYS A 62 8.37 -3.97 18.51
N HIS A 63 7.10 -4.07 18.13
CA HIS A 63 6.39 -3.06 17.35
C HIS A 63 5.20 -2.44 18.11
N ARG A 64 4.92 -2.88 19.35
CA ARG A 64 3.83 -2.33 20.16
C ARG A 64 4.22 -0.97 20.70
N PHE A 65 3.28 -0.02 20.65
CA PHE A 65 3.43 1.34 21.20
C PHE A 65 4.64 2.13 20.69
N THR A 66 5.34 1.63 19.66
CA THR A 66 6.42 2.33 18.99
C THR A 66 5.81 3.30 17.99
N LEU A 67 6.31 4.53 17.97
CA LEU A 67 5.91 5.54 16.99
C LEU A 67 6.67 5.30 15.68
N ILE A 68 5.96 5.25 14.57
CA ILE A 68 6.52 5.08 13.23
C ILE A 68 6.27 6.39 12.47
N THR A 69 7.33 7.16 12.22
CA THR A 69 7.24 8.54 11.70
C THR A 69 7.41 8.66 10.19
N GLY A 70 7.76 7.58 9.50
CA GLY A 70 7.99 7.60 8.06
C GLY A 70 7.33 6.42 7.34
N GLY A 71 7.95 6.05 6.22
CA GLY A 71 7.61 4.90 5.40
C GLY A 71 7.36 3.66 6.24
N HIS A 72 6.26 2.98 5.96
CA HIS A 72 5.87 1.79 6.71
C HIS A 72 4.96 0.89 5.90
N VAL A 73 4.95 -0.39 6.27
CA VAL A 73 4.11 -1.40 5.65
C VAL A 73 3.19 -2.02 6.67
N HIS A 74 1.92 -2.14 6.30
CA HIS A 74 0.91 -2.92 7.00
C HIS A 74 0.81 -4.27 6.30
N SER A 75 1.63 -5.23 6.72
CA SER A 75 1.74 -6.51 6.02
C SER A 75 0.52 -7.40 6.24
N MET A 76 0.18 -8.21 5.25
CA MET A 76 -0.89 -9.20 5.37
C MET A 76 -0.64 -10.14 6.55
N TYR A 77 0.60 -10.63 6.68
CA TYR A 77 0.98 -11.61 7.70
C TYR A 77 0.77 -11.13 9.14
N LEU A 78 1.00 -9.85 9.42
CA LEU A 78 0.80 -9.30 10.76
C LEU A 78 -0.64 -8.92 11.06
N ASN A 79 -1.45 -8.69 10.03
CA ASN A 79 -2.84 -8.25 10.15
C ASN A 79 -3.86 -9.37 9.84
N TRP A 80 -3.36 -10.56 9.50
CA TRP A 80 -4.14 -11.78 9.38
C TRP A 80 -4.56 -12.26 10.76
N TYR A 81 -5.87 -12.41 10.97
CA TYR A 81 -6.41 -12.99 12.19
C TYR A 81 -6.45 -14.50 12.05
N ALA A 82 -5.39 -15.14 12.55
CA ALA A 82 -5.11 -16.57 12.34
C ALA A 82 -6.28 -17.48 12.74
N GLU A 83 -6.94 -17.20 13.86
CA GLU A 83 -8.03 -18.03 14.40
C GLU A 83 -9.26 -18.07 13.48
N GLU A 84 -9.54 -16.99 12.74
CA GLU A 84 -10.71 -16.91 11.85
C GLU A 84 -10.33 -16.98 10.37
N GLY A 85 -9.05 -17.13 10.05
CA GLY A 85 -8.58 -17.21 8.67
C GLY A 85 -9.00 -16.00 7.81
N ARG A 86 -8.98 -14.79 8.37
CA ARG A 86 -9.39 -13.56 7.66
C ARG A 86 -8.59 -12.33 8.07
N MET A 87 -8.69 -11.26 7.30
CA MET A 87 -8.15 -9.95 7.72
C MET A 87 -9.11 -9.23 8.68
N LEU A 88 -8.57 -8.26 9.42
CA LEU A 88 -9.35 -7.33 10.22
C LEU A 88 -10.10 -6.32 9.32
N LYS A 89 -11.22 -6.73 8.67
CA LYS A 89 -12.17 -5.89 7.90
C LYS A 89 -11.60 -4.55 7.40
N SER A 90 -10.72 -4.59 6.39
CA SER A 90 -10.11 -3.43 5.73
C SER A 90 -9.34 -2.44 6.62
N ASN A 91 -9.14 -2.76 7.90
CA ASN A 91 -8.33 -2.03 8.84
C ASN A 91 -7.08 -2.87 9.13
N LEU A 92 -5.96 -2.48 8.55
CA LEU A 92 -4.66 -3.06 8.89
C LEU A 92 -4.03 -2.20 10.00
N PRO A 93 -4.14 -2.56 11.29
CA PRO A 93 -3.64 -1.73 12.38
C PRO A 93 -2.15 -1.90 12.68
N ILE A 94 -1.54 -3.01 12.29
CA ILE A 94 -0.16 -3.33 12.61
C ILE A 94 0.72 -2.96 11.42
N ALA A 95 1.63 -2.02 11.65
CA ALA A 95 2.64 -1.61 10.70
C ALA A 95 4.06 -1.91 11.22
N GLU A 96 4.97 -2.07 10.27
CA GLU A 96 6.41 -2.14 10.49
C GLU A 96 7.09 -1.00 9.72
N PRO A 97 8.14 -0.37 10.28
CA PRO A 97 8.95 0.60 9.55
C PRO A 97 9.49 0.01 8.26
N LEU A 98 9.52 0.81 7.21
CA LEU A 98 10.07 0.45 5.90
C LEU A 98 10.99 1.58 5.44
N ASP A 99 12.23 1.23 5.10
CA ASP A 99 13.25 2.20 4.71
C ASP A 99 13.07 2.65 3.25
N ILE A 100 12.11 3.53 3.04
CA ILE A 100 11.73 4.05 1.71
C ILE A 100 11.63 5.57 1.68
N ASN A 101 11.93 6.28 2.77
CA ASN A 101 11.70 7.72 2.87
C ASN A 101 12.63 8.55 1.97
N SER A 102 13.86 8.08 1.77
CA SER A 102 14.88 8.69 0.91
C SER A 102 14.62 8.46 -0.57
N LEU A 103 13.83 7.45 -0.91
CA LEU A 103 13.51 7.08 -2.29
C LEU A 103 12.61 8.11 -2.96
N ASN A 104 12.65 8.18 -4.28
CA ASN A 104 11.66 8.87 -5.10
C ASN A 104 10.46 7.95 -5.43
N ILE A 105 9.42 8.50 -6.05
CA ILE A 105 8.17 7.75 -6.32
C ILE A 105 8.38 6.53 -7.22
N GLU A 106 9.29 6.59 -8.20
CA GLU A 106 9.58 5.48 -9.11
C GLU A 106 10.30 4.34 -8.38
N GLU A 107 11.26 4.69 -7.52
CA GLU A 107 11.98 3.73 -6.67
C GLU A 107 11.05 3.06 -5.64
N VAL A 108 10.12 3.82 -5.07
CA VAL A 108 9.07 3.28 -4.19
C VAL A 108 8.16 2.34 -4.98
N PHE A 109 7.73 2.74 -6.18
CA PHE A 109 6.91 1.88 -7.03
C PHE A 109 7.64 0.58 -7.38
N ASN A 110 8.92 0.63 -7.73
CA ASN A 110 9.74 -0.56 -7.95
C ASN A 110 9.81 -1.44 -6.70
N THR A 111 9.98 -0.85 -5.51
CA THR A 111 9.93 -1.58 -4.24
C THR A 111 8.59 -2.30 -4.04
N VAL A 112 7.48 -1.65 -4.39
CA VAL A 112 6.12 -2.22 -4.32
C VAL A 112 5.96 -3.40 -5.29
N ILE A 113 6.38 -3.23 -6.54
CA ILE A 113 6.30 -4.26 -7.59
C ILE A 113 7.15 -5.48 -7.20
N THR A 114 8.38 -5.27 -6.73
CA THR A 114 9.24 -6.34 -6.23
C THR A 114 8.63 -7.04 -5.02
N ARG A 115 8.13 -6.28 -4.04
CA ARG A 115 7.54 -6.82 -2.81
C ARG A 115 6.32 -7.69 -3.10
N PHE A 116 5.49 -7.29 -4.04
CA PHE A 116 4.32 -8.06 -4.46
C PHE A 116 4.62 -9.10 -5.54
N SER A 117 5.89 -9.26 -5.95
CA SER A 117 6.28 -10.17 -7.04
C SER A 117 5.45 -9.98 -8.32
N ILE A 118 5.09 -8.73 -8.61
CA ILE A 118 4.29 -8.38 -9.78
C ILE A 118 5.21 -8.40 -11.00
N LYS A 119 4.88 -9.25 -11.97
CA LYS A 119 5.50 -9.22 -13.30
C LYS A 119 4.69 -8.29 -14.18
N LEU A 120 5.30 -7.20 -14.62
CA LEU A 120 4.70 -6.30 -15.60
C LEU A 120 4.73 -7.01 -16.97
N ILE A 121 3.56 -7.45 -17.44
CA ILE A 121 3.40 -8.07 -18.75
C ILE A 121 2.64 -7.08 -19.64
N GLY A 122 3.35 -6.47 -20.58
CA GLY A 122 2.79 -5.49 -21.51
C GLY A 122 2.68 -4.06 -20.93
N GLN A 123 3.03 -3.10 -21.78
CA GLN A 123 2.82 -1.65 -21.67
C GLN A 123 3.54 -0.90 -20.52
N LYS A 124 4.55 -0.09 -20.91
CA LYS A 124 4.83 1.18 -20.23
C LYS A 124 3.53 1.99 -20.30
N PHE A 125 2.92 2.30 -19.16
CA PHE A 125 1.93 3.37 -19.14
C PHE A 125 2.70 4.66 -19.43
N GLU A 126 2.48 5.26 -20.60
CA GLU A 126 2.90 6.64 -20.78
C GLU A 126 2.15 7.47 -19.74
N ALA A 127 2.88 8.33 -19.03
CA ALA A 127 2.25 9.28 -18.14
C ALA A 127 1.18 9.99 -18.97
N PRO A 128 -0.09 10.00 -18.53
CA PRO A 128 -1.13 10.65 -19.29
C PRO A 128 -0.73 12.12 -19.53
N PRO A 129 -0.97 12.66 -20.74
CA PRO A 129 -0.35 13.89 -21.22
C PRO A 129 -0.95 15.15 -20.58
N TRP A 130 -1.40 15.10 -19.33
CA TRP A 130 -1.90 16.28 -18.64
C TRP A 130 -0.73 17.24 -18.43
N GLN A 131 -0.71 18.32 -19.20
CA GLN A 131 0.01 19.53 -18.82
C GLN A 131 -0.63 20.08 -17.54
N ARG A 132 0.20 20.66 -16.69
CA ARG A 132 -0.17 21.16 -15.36
C ARG A 132 -0.89 22.53 -15.44
N ASP A 133 -1.46 22.85 -16.58
CA ASP A 133 -1.99 24.16 -17.00
C ASP A 133 -3.52 24.25 -16.92
N LEU A 134 -4.22 23.17 -16.53
CA LEU A 134 -5.68 23.15 -16.41
C LEU A 134 -6.27 24.07 -15.32
N PHE A 135 -5.44 24.66 -14.46
CA PHE A 135 -5.87 25.55 -13.37
C PHE A 135 -5.01 26.83 -13.24
N ASP A 136 -4.18 27.16 -14.24
CA ASP A 136 -3.53 28.46 -14.29
C ASP A 136 -4.58 29.50 -14.71
N TYR A 137 -5.27 30.07 -13.72
CA TYR A 137 -6.09 31.27 -13.91
C TYR A 137 -5.16 32.48 -13.95
N GLU A 138 -5.18 33.21 -15.08
CA GLU A 138 -4.66 34.58 -15.20
C GLU A 138 -5.28 35.54 -14.17
#